data_AF-A0A517P5I2-F1
#
_entry.id   AF-A0A517P5I2-F1
#
_cell.length_a   1.000
_cell.length_b   1.000
_cell.length_c   1.000
_cell.angle_alpha   90.00
_cell.angle_beta   90.00
_cell.angle_gamma   90.00
#
_symmetry.space_group_name_H-M   'P 1'
#
loop_
_entity.id
_entity.type
_entity.pdbx_description
1 polymer ?
#
loop_
_entity_poly.entity_id
_entity_poly.type
_entity_poly.pdbx_seq_one_letter_code
_entity_poly.pdbx_strand_id
1 'polypeptide(L)'
;MVRLQNVSVKRSDQITSDEEERQRVGYEIQTTYRFSEVAGTIDVRKAEVTLDGHLLATMRYGDAAQIWRINLGWRRRSNPNDQGFHLDVERGYWATNKDADEADREDPLSKRVRKVVPYVEDHRNVLTIKFAQQHELNVMASIQAALKQAIQQEYQLEPGELAAQALPTNEDRQLLFIYESAEGGAGVLRQLVEDPSAMARVARAASVICHFDPETGEDRSSDDGIECEAACYDCLLEYGNQPDHNYIDRSLIKDLLISLSSSRTESSSNSSSRVDHLDEMMRQCDTELERKWLQLVYDSNRALPTHAQHLIDSCVTRPDFFYQDKRTAVYIDGPVHDQDDTATDDRQIEDRLSSAGIMFIRFHHSEDWNAKLNDFPDIFGAGG
;
A
#
# COMPACT_ATOMS: atom_id res chain seq x y z
N MET A 1 -15.23 -8.39 10.97
CA MET A 1 -14.81 -8.01 9.60
C MET A 1 -14.64 -9.25 8.76
N VAL A 2 -14.77 -9.16 7.44
CA VAL A 2 -14.57 -10.28 6.50
C VAL A 2 -13.60 -9.86 5.39
N ARG A 3 -12.54 -10.64 5.16
CA ARG A 3 -11.60 -10.38 4.06
C ARG A 3 -12.22 -10.86 2.76
N LEU A 4 -12.27 -10.00 1.75
CA LEU A 4 -12.68 -10.39 0.40
C LEU A 4 -11.43 -10.86 -0.37
N GLN A 5 -11.41 -12.12 -0.79
CA GLN A 5 -10.31 -12.71 -1.58
C GLN A 5 -10.75 -13.04 -3.01
N ASN A 6 -11.86 -13.78 -3.16
CA ASN A 6 -12.39 -14.20 -4.45
C ASN A 6 -13.79 -13.60 -4.66
N VAL A 7 -13.86 -12.47 -5.37
CA VAL A 7 -15.13 -11.83 -5.73
C VAL A 7 -15.41 -12.11 -7.20
N SER A 8 -16.55 -12.74 -7.49
CA SER A 8 -17.03 -12.93 -8.86
C SER A 8 -18.20 -12.00 -9.15
N VAL A 9 -18.21 -11.45 -10.35
CA VAL A 9 -19.33 -10.65 -10.86
C VAL A 9 -20.20 -11.51 -11.76
N LYS A 10 -21.52 -11.39 -11.63
CA LYS A 10 -22.49 -12.05 -12.51
C LYS A 10 -23.20 -10.98 -13.32
N ARG A 11 -23.35 -11.22 -14.62
CA ARG A 11 -24.14 -10.34 -15.50
C ARG A 11 -25.60 -10.33 -15.05
N SER A 12 -26.12 -9.12 -14.82
CA SER A 12 -27.55 -8.86 -14.61
C SER A 12 -28.03 -8.00 -15.77
N ASP A 13 -29.22 -8.31 -16.30
CA ASP A 13 -29.86 -7.52 -17.37
C ASP A 13 -30.76 -6.41 -16.81
N GLN A 14 -30.84 -6.28 -15.48
CA GLN A 14 -31.62 -5.25 -14.78
C GLN A 14 -30.76 -4.55 -13.74
N ILE A 15 -30.87 -3.21 -13.69
CA ILE A 15 -30.30 -2.38 -12.63
C ILE A 15 -31.19 -2.55 -11.40
N THR A 16 -30.62 -2.99 -10.28
CA THR A 16 -31.37 -3.12 -9.02
C THR A 16 -31.42 -1.80 -8.26
N SER A 17 -32.39 -1.65 -7.36
CA SER A 17 -32.46 -0.48 -6.45
C SER A 17 -31.14 -0.28 -5.69
N ASP A 18 -30.46 -1.36 -5.30
CA ASP A 18 -29.17 -1.30 -4.63
C ASP A 18 -28.05 -0.78 -5.54
N GLU A 19 -28.10 -1.07 -6.84
CA GLU A 19 -27.13 -0.53 -7.81
C GLU A 19 -27.35 0.96 -8.07
N GLU A 20 -28.60 1.40 -8.15
CA GLU A 20 -28.92 2.84 -8.22
C GLU A 20 -28.50 3.57 -6.95
N GLU A 21 -28.74 3.00 -5.76
CA GLU A 21 -28.25 3.57 -4.50
C GLU A 21 -26.72 3.56 -4.43
N ARG A 22 -26.04 2.52 -4.94
CA ARG A 22 -24.57 2.47 -5.05
C ARG A 22 -24.02 3.64 -5.84
N GLN A 23 -24.63 3.95 -6.99
CA GLN A 23 -24.23 5.10 -7.80
C GLN A 23 -24.56 6.43 -7.13
N ARG A 24 -25.69 6.53 -6.43
CA ARG A 24 -26.18 7.77 -5.84
C ARG A 24 -25.51 8.15 -4.52
N VAL A 25 -25.27 7.19 -3.64
CA VAL A 25 -24.83 7.42 -2.25
C VAL A 25 -23.35 7.06 -2.06
N GLY A 26 -22.89 6.00 -2.71
CA GLY A 26 -21.55 5.46 -2.53
C GLY A 26 -21.30 4.90 -1.11
N TYR A 27 -20.06 4.49 -0.87
CA TYR A 27 -19.64 3.86 0.37
C TYR A 27 -18.75 4.76 1.22
N GLU A 28 -18.80 4.57 2.53
CA GLU A 28 -17.78 5.05 3.45
C GLU A 28 -16.64 4.03 3.48
N ILE A 29 -15.52 4.40 2.85
CA ILE A 29 -14.30 3.58 2.83
C ILE A 29 -13.31 4.19 3.80
N GLN A 30 -12.87 3.39 4.77
CA GLN A 30 -11.79 3.75 5.67
C GLN A 30 -10.50 3.06 5.21
N THR A 31 -9.43 3.85 5.07
CA THR A 31 -8.10 3.35 4.76
C THR A 31 -7.27 3.34 6.04
N THR A 32 -6.65 2.20 6.32
CA THR A 32 -5.66 2.06 7.39
C THR A 32 -4.42 1.39 6.84
N TYR A 33 -3.26 1.63 7.44
CA TYR A 33 -2.01 1.06 6.96
C TYR A 33 -1.10 0.63 8.10
N ARG A 34 -0.14 -0.23 7.77
CA ARG A 34 0.95 -0.65 8.67
C ARG A 34 2.22 -0.84 7.84
N PHE A 35 3.32 -0.24 8.30
CA PHE A 35 4.63 -0.49 7.71
C PHE A 35 5.06 -1.94 7.94
N SER A 36 5.84 -2.49 7.01
CA SER A 36 6.40 -3.82 7.12
C SER A 36 7.29 -3.94 8.36
N GLU A 37 7.41 -5.15 8.87
CA GLU A 37 8.36 -5.49 9.93
C GLU A 37 9.40 -6.45 9.35
N VAL A 38 10.68 -6.19 9.65
CA VAL A 38 11.81 -7.03 9.29
C VAL A 38 12.54 -7.39 10.58
N ALA A 39 12.64 -8.69 10.87
CA ALA A 39 13.22 -9.21 12.11
C ALA A 39 12.67 -8.55 13.39
N GLY A 40 11.35 -8.32 13.44
CA GLY A 40 10.65 -7.69 14.57
C GLY A 40 10.87 -6.18 14.71
N THR A 41 11.52 -5.52 13.74
CA THR A 41 11.70 -4.06 13.69
C THR A 41 10.88 -3.47 12.55
N ILE A 42 10.22 -2.35 12.78
CA ILE A 42 9.48 -1.65 11.73
C ILE A 42 10.46 -1.14 10.68
N ASP A 43 10.24 -1.58 9.44
CA ASP A 43 10.99 -1.18 8.26
C ASP A 43 10.41 0.12 7.70
N VAL A 44 10.88 1.23 8.28
CA VAL A 44 10.44 2.57 7.90
C VAL A 44 11.62 3.52 7.82
N ARG A 45 11.81 4.13 6.66
CA ARG A 45 12.75 5.24 6.48
C ARG A 45 12.07 6.54 6.87
N LYS A 46 12.60 7.23 7.87
CA LYS A 46 12.13 8.57 8.25
C LYS A 46 13.02 9.63 7.59
N ALA A 47 12.40 10.67 7.04
CA ALA A 47 13.11 11.87 6.64
C ALA A 47 12.42 13.14 7.16
N GLU A 48 13.19 14.21 7.28
CA GLU A 48 12.73 15.53 7.66
C GLU A 48 13.01 16.51 6.52
N VAL A 49 11.98 17.25 6.12
CA VAL A 49 12.08 18.31 5.11
C VAL A 49 12.28 19.61 5.86
N THR A 50 13.42 20.27 5.66
CA THR A 50 13.81 21.45 6.43
C THR A 50 14.18 22.61 5.51
N LEU A 51 13.94 23.83 5.99
CA LEU A 51 14.39 25.08 5.36
C LEU A 51 15.08 25.92 6.43
N ASP A 52 16.35 26.28 6.21
CA ASP A 52 17.15 27.05 7.16
C ASP A 52 17.14 26.50 8.61
N GLY A 53 17.07 25.17 8.75
CA GLY A 53 16.99 24.47 10.04
C GLY A 53 15.59 24.41 10.66
N HIS A 54 14.57 24.98 10.01
CA HIS A 54 13.17 24.85 10.42
C HIS A 54 12.52 23.63 9.77
N LEU A 55 11.87 22.79 10.58
CA LEU A 55 11.12 21.63 10.10
C LEU A 55 9.84 22.08 9.38
N LEU A 56 9.70 21.73 8.11
CA LEU A 56 8.49 21.94 7.31
C LEU A 56 7.58 20.72 7.34
N ALA A 57 8.15 19.53 7.16
CA ALA A 57 7.41 18.27 7.15
C ALA A 57 8.26 17.08 7.61
N THR A 58 7.60 16.06 8.16
CA THR A 58 8.18 14.73 8.37
C THR A 58 7.63 13.77 7.34
N MET A 59 8.52 13.05 6.68
CA MET A 59 8.21 11.95 5.79
C MET A 59 8.52 10.61 6.44
N ARG A 60 7.66 9.62 6.17
CA ARG A 60 7.94 8.22 6.48
C ARG A 60 7.64 7.37 5.26
N TYR A 61 8.62 6.62 4.82
CA TYR A 61 8.53 5.70 3.70
C TYR A 61 8.68 4.27 4.19
N GLY A 62 7.85 3.37 3.68
CA GLY A 62 7.99 1.95 3.90
C GLY A 62 7.69 1.16 2.64
N ASP A 63 8.54 0.16 2.42
CA ASP A 63 8.37 -0.80 1.34
C ASP A 63 7.32 -1.84 1.70
N ALA A 64 6.54 -2.28 0.71
CA ALA A 64 5.53 -3.33 0.85
C ALA A 64 4.60 -3.15 2.08
N ALA A 65 4.28 -1.91 2.45
CA ALA A 65 3.43 -1.62 3.59
C ALA A 65 2.02 -2.18 3.35
N GLN A 66 1.44 -2.77 4.39
CA GLN A 66 0.09 -3.30 4.35
C GLN A 66 -0.93 -2.16 4.36
N ILE A 67 -1.87 -2.19 3.43
CA ILE A 67 -2.98 -1.26 3.29
C ILE A 67 -4.27 -2.05 3.42
N TRP A 68 -5.16 -1.63 4.32
CA TRP A 68 -6.52 -2.14 4.39
C TRP A 68 -7.50 -1.08 3.91
N ARG A 69 -8.40 -1.48 3.00
CA ARG A 69 -9.56 -0.68 2.60
C ARG A 69 -10.82 -1.33 3.13
N ILE A 70 -11.41 -0.69 4.13
CA ILE A 70 -12.53 -1.21 4.91
C ILE A 70 -13.79 -0.49 4.47
N ASN A 71 -14.78 -1.23 3.96
CA ASN A 71 -16.07 -0.65 3.60
C ASN A 71 -17.01 -0.72 4.81
N LEU A 72 -17.19 0.43 5.45
CA LEU A 72 -17.99 0.57 6.66
C LEU A 72 -19.49 0.60 6.39
N GLY A 73 -19.92 0.74 5.14
CA GLY A 73 -21.33 0.83 4.77
C GLY A 73 -21.62 2.01 3.86
N TRP A 74 -22.90 2.35 3.74
CA TRP A 74 -23.39 3.49 2.97
C TRP A 74 -22.92 4.82 3.57
N ARG A 75 -22.45 5.74 2.71
CA ARG A 75 -21.95 7.06 3.13
C ARG A 75 -23.03 7.90 3.81
N ARG A 76 -24.28 7.82 3.33
CA ARG A 76 -25.45 8.47 3.94
C ARG A 76 -26.33 7.39 4.57
N ARG A 77 -26.06 7.06 5.84
CA ARG A 77 -26.89 6.17 6.65
C ARG A 77 -27.55 6.93 7.80
N SER A 78 -28.72 6.47 8.24
CA SER A 78 -29.50 7.10 9.31
C SER A 78 -28.79 7.01 10.67
N ASN A 79 -28.12 5.89 10.95
CA ASN A 79 -27.30 5.68 12.14
C ASN A 79 -25.83 5.45 11.74
N PRO A 80 -24.90 6.37 12.07
CA PRO A 80 -23.47 6.22 11.76
C PRO A 80 -22.82 4.97 12.36
N ASN A 81 -23.35 4.46 13.48
CA ASN A 81 -22.81 3.25 14.14
C ASN A 81 -23.30 1.95 13.49
N ASP A 82 -24.27 2.02 12.57
CA ASP A 82 -24.78 0.85 11.88
C ASP A 82 -23.89 0.49 10.69
N GLN A 83 -22.76 -0.16 10.98
CA GLN A 83 -21.72 -0.48 10.00
C GLN A 83 -21.87 -1.88 9.39
N GLY A 84 -21.45 -2.00 8.14
CA GLY A 84 -21.36 -3.25 7.40
C GLY A 84 -22.63 -3.62 6.63
N PHE A 85 -22.62 -4.83 6.10
CA PHE A 85 -23.62 -5.38 5.19
C PHE A 85 -24.08 -6.74 5.68
N HIS A 86 -25.31 -7.11 5.34
CA HIS A 86 -25.82 -8.45 5.61
C HIS A 86 -25.24 -9.44 4.59
N LEU A 87 -24.71 -10.56 5.08
CA LEU A 87 -24.13 -11.64 4.27
C LEU A 87 -24.79 -12.95 4.66
N ASP A 88 -25.32 -13.66 3.67
CA ASP A 88 -25.68 -15.07 3.81
C ASP A 88 -24.39 -15.89 3.87
N VAL A 89 -24.02 -16.37 5.06
CA VAL A 89 -22.74 -17.05 5.28
C VAL A 89 -22.71 -18.49 4.77
N GLU A 90 -23.85 -19.05 4.39
CA GLU A 90 -23.92 -20.39 3.80
C GLU A 90 -23.75 -20.33 2.29
N ARG A 91 -24.39 -19.34 1.65
CA ARG A 91 -24.37 -19.22 0.19
C ARG A 91 -23.32 -18.25 -0.34
N GLY A 92 -22.77 -17.38 0.50
CA GLY A 92 -21.78 -16.37 0.12
C GLY A 92 -22.36 -15.19 -0.68
N TYR A 93 -23.66 -14.95 -0.61
CA TYR A 93 -24.33 -13.81 -1.26
C TYR A 93 -24.59 -12.68 -0.27
N TRP A 94 -24.46 -11.44 -0.73
CA TRP A 94 -24.97 -10.28 0.00
C TRP A 94 -26.49 -10.41 0.19
N ALA A 95 -26.94 -10.30 1.43
CA ALA A 95 -28.32 -10.45 1.83
C ALA A 95 -29.00 -9.07 1.90
N THR A 96 -30.28 -9.03 1.57
CA THR A 96 -31.10 -7.82 1.69
C THR A 96 -31.57 -7.62 3.13
N ASN A 97 -32.10 -6.44 3.47
CA ASN A 97 -32.70 -6.22 4.79
C ASN A 97 -33.88 -7.18 5.06
N LYS A 98 -34.65 -7.56 4.03
CA LYS A 98 -35.73 -8.55 4.16
C LYS A 98 -35.20 -9.93 4.54
N ASP A 99 -34.07 -10.33 3.96
CA ASP A 99 -33.43 -11.60 4.29
C ASP A 99 -32.94 -11.62 5.75
N ALA A 100 -32.48 -10.47 6.27
CA ALA A 100 -32.11 -10.32 7.67
C ALA A 100 -33.35 -10.43 8.58
N ASP A 101 -34.46 -9.78 8.23
CA ASP A 101 -35.71 -9.85 9.00
C ASP A 101 -36.32 -11.28 9.00
N GLU A 102 -36.12 -12.05 7.93
CA GLU A 102 -36.54 -13.45 7.84
C GLU A 102 -35.62 -14.41 8.62
N ALA A 103 -34.32 -14.11 8.70
CA ALA A 103 -33.34 -14.86 9.48
C ALA A 103 -33.58 -14.78 11.00
N ASP A 104 -34.18 -13.69 11.48
CA ASP A 104 -34.52 -13.50 12.90
C ASP A 104 -35.76 -14.29 13.36
N ARG A 105 -36.48 -14.94 12.44
CA ARG A 105 -37.57 -15.87 12.77
C ARG A 105 -36.94 -17.20 13.19
N GLU A 106 -37.35 -17.78 14.33
CA GLU A 106 -36.88 -19.09 14.83
C GLU A 106 -37.32 -20.28 13.93
N ASP A 107 -37.08 -20.20 12.63
CA ASP A 107 -37.32 -21.23 11.64
C ASP A 107 -35.97 -21.89 11.26
N PRO A 108 -35.81 -23.22 11.44
CA PRO A 108 -34.61 -23.95 11.04
C PRO A 108 -34.28 -23.89 9.53
N LEU A 109 -35.22 -23.46 8.68
CA LEU A 109 -35.04 -23.26 7.23
C LEU A 109 -34.63 -21.82 6.86
N SER A 110 -34.50 -20.93 7.84
CA SER A 110 -34.16 -19.52 7.63
C SER A 110 -32.71 -19.34 7.14
N LYS A 111 -32.47 -18.29 6.34
CA LYS A 111 -31.13 -17.97 5.83
C LYS A 111 -30.22 -17.62 6.99
N ARG A 112 -28.99 -18.14 6.98
CA ARG A 112 -27.99 -17.77 8.00
C ARG A 112 -27.34 -16.44 7.63
N VAL A 113 -27.98 -15.35 8.02
CA VAL A 113 -27.49 -13.99 7.73
C VAL A 113 -26.64 -13.46 8.88
N ARG A 114 -25.48 -12.87 8.57
CA ARG A 114 -24.64 -12.14 9.53
C ARG A 114 -24.29 -10.76 9.00
N LYS A 115 -24.27 -9.78 9.90
CA LYS A 115 -23.75 -8.45 9.57
C LYS A 115 -22.22 -8.48 9.59
N VAL A 116 -21.59 -8.11 8.48
CA VAL A 116 -20.14 -8.15 8.28
C VAL A 116 -19.65 -6.83 7.69
N VAL A 117 -18.43 -6.45 8.06
CA VAL A 117 -17.73 -5.30 7.47
C VAL A 117 -16.67 -5.85 6.51
N PRO A 118 -16.85 -5.74 5.19
CA PRO A 118 -15.90 -6.24 4.23
C PRO A 118 -14.67 -5.35 4.15
N TYR A 119 -13.52 -5.98 3.93
CA TYR A 119 -12.27 -5.28 3.63
C TYR A 119 -11.44 -6.03 2.60
N VAL A 120 -10.59 -5.28 1.91
CA VAL A 120 -9.49 -5.82 1.11
C VAL A 120 -8.17 -5.39 1.72
N GLU A 121 -7.13 -6.18 1.46
CA GLU A 121 -5.76 -5.92 1.89
C GLU A 121 -4.86 -5.91 0.66
N ASP A 122 -3.87 -5.04 0.67
CA ASP A 122 -2.88 -4.87 -0.39
C ASP A 122 -1.51 -4.50 0.21
N HIS A 123 -0.44 -4.73 -0.54
CA HIS A 123 0.94 -4.42 -0.14
C HIS A 123 1.57 -3.46 -1.13
N ARG A 124 1.82 -2.22 -0.70
CA ARG A 124 2.33 -1.17 -1.60
C ARG A 124 3.46 -0.39 -0.96
N ASN A 125 4.29 0.22 -1.81
CA ASN A 125 5.25 1.23 -1.35
C ASN A 125 4.47 2.46 -0.92
N VAL A 126 4.69 2.90 0.32
CA VAL A 126 3.92 3.97 0.96
C VAL A 126 4.85 5.09 1.38
N LEU A 127 4.44 6.33 1.13
CA LEU A 127 4.99 7.55 1.69
C LEU A 127 3.90 8.27 2.48
N THR A 128 4.22 8.65 3.71
CA THR A 128 3.36 9.53 4.50
C THR A 128 4.04 10.87 4.71
N ILE A 129 3.32 11.96 4.46
CA ILE A 129 3.82 13.33 4.66
C ILE A 129 2.97 14.00 5.75
N LYS A 130 3.63 14.40 6.84
CA LYS A 130 3.02 15.20 7.91
C LYS A 130 3.68 16.56 7.98
N PHE A 131 2.93 17.63 7.72
CA PHE A 131 3.43 18.99 7.91
C PHE A 131 3.64 19.29 9.40
N ALA A 132 4.68 20.08 9.69
CA ALA A 132 5.00 20.49 11.05
C ALA A 132 3.95 21.45 11.62
N GLN A 133 3.46 22.35 10.76
CA GLN A 133 2.35 23.23 11.06
C GLN A 133 1.01 22.53 10.75
N GLN A 134 0.01 22.77 11.59
CA GLN A 134 -1.37 22.40 11.27
C GLN A 134 -1.93 23.38 10.24
N HIS A 135 -2.50 22.83 9.17
CA HIS A 135 -3.11 23.60 8.10
C HIS A 135 -4.61 23.31 8.02
N GLU A 136 -5.36 24.31 7.56
CA GLU A 136 -6.80 24.20 7.31
C GLU A 136 -7.09 23.18 6.19
N LEU A 137 -8.32 22.68 6.17
CA LEU A 137 -8.79 21.68 5.19
C LEU A 137 -8.45 22.07 3.74
N ASN A 138 -8.70 23.32 3.35
CA ASN A 138 -8.49 23.78 1.98
C ASN A 138 -7.01 23.76 1.58
N VAL A 139 -6.12 24.14 2.50
CA VAL A 139 -4.67 24.07 2.27
C VAL A 139 -4.24 22.61 2.11
N MET A 140 -4.71 21.73 2.99
CA MET A 140 -4.38 20.29 2.95
C MET A 140 -4.94 19.59 1.70
N ALA A 141 -6.16 19.92 1.26
CA ALA A 141 -6.73 19.38 0.02
C ALA A 141 -5.95 19.84 -1.22
N SER A 142 -5.60 21.13 -1.26
CA SER A 142 -4.85 21.74 -2.37
C SER A 142 -3.43 21.19 -2.47
N ILE A 143 -2.70 21.11 -1.35
CA ILE A 143 -1.31 20.62 -1.35
C ILE A 143 -1.24 19.13 -1.65
N GLN A 144 -2.24 18.33 -1.25
CA GLN A 144 -2.34 16.92 -1.64
C GLN A 144 -2.47 16.77 -3.15
N ALA A 145 -3.37 17.53 -3.78
CA ALA A 145 -3.55 17.51 -5.22
C ALA A 145 -2.27 17.95 -5.94
N ALA A 146 -1.67 19.07 -5.51
CA ALA A 146 -0.47 19.63 -6.11
C ALA A 146 0.74 18.67 -6.02
N LEU A 147 1.01 18.12 -4.83
CA LEU A 147 2.13 17.19 -4.65
C LEU A 147 1.91 15.87 -5.40
N LYS A 148 0.69 15.32 -5.40
CA LYS A 148 0.40 14.09 -6.16
C LYS A 148 0.72 14.29 -7.64
N GLN A 149 0.19 15.34 -8.26
CA GLN A 149 0.41 15.60 -9.68
C GLN A 149 1.86 15.97 -9.99
N ALA A 150 2.50 16.73 -9.13
CA ALA A 150 3.90 17.09 -9.30
C ALA A 150 4.85 15.89 -9.21
N ILE A 151 4.57 14.93 -8.33
CA ILE A 151 5.32 13.66 -8.28
C ILE A 151 5.11 12.90 -9.59
N GLN A 152 3.87 12.84 -10.10
CA GLN A 152 3.58 12.18 -11.37
C GLN A 152 4.31 12.84 -12.54
N GLN A 153 4.33 14.17 -12.62
CA GLN A 153 5.01 14.90 -13.68
C GLN A 153 6.54 14.80 -13.59
N GLU A 154 7.13 15.06 -12.41
CA GLU A 154 8.58 15.05 -12.20
C GLU A 154 9.20 13.68 -12.52
N TYR A 155 8.49 12.60 -12.16
CA TYR A 155 8.95 11.23 -12.34
C TYR A 155 8.32 10.50 -13.53
N GLN A 156 7.56 11.22 -14.36
CA GLN A 156 6.92 10.70 -15.58
C GLN A 156 6.05 9.45 -15.33
N LEU A 157 5.28 9.48 -14.25
CA LEU A 157 4.33 8.42 -13.89
C LEU A 157 3.00 8.63 -14.59
N GLU A 158 2.37 7.53 -14.99
CA GLU A 158 1.00 7.54 -15.49
C GLU A 158 0.00 7.84 -14.35
N PRO A 159 -1.17 8.43 -14.65
CA PRO A 159 -2.15 8.83 -13.63
C PRO A 159 -2.57 7.71 -12.67
N GLY A 160 -2.58 6.45 -13.12
CA GLY A 160 -2.95 5.27 -12.35
C GLY A 160 -1.83 4.65 -11.51
N GLU A 161 -0.59 5.12 -11.64
CA GLU A 161 0.57 4.55 -10.94
C GLU A 161 0.78 5.14 -9.54
N LEU A 162 0.12 6.25 -9.22
CA LEU A 162 0.24 6.93 -7.93
C LEU A 162 -1.13 7.32 -7.38
N ALA A 163 -1.39 6.94 -6.14
CA ALA A 163 -2.58 7.34 -5.41
C ALA A 163 -2.22 8.19 -4.20
N ALA A 164 -3.08 9.15 -3.88
CA ALA A 164 -2.97 9.99 -2.69
C ALA A 164 -4.32 10.03 -1.95
N GLN A 165 -4.29 9.88 -0.63
CA GLN A 165 -5.45 9.94 0.25
C GLN A 165 -5.12 10.79 1.47
N ALA A 166 -6.14 11.44 2.04
CA ALA A 166 -6.00 12.10 3.33
C ALA A 166 -6.32 11.12 4.45
N LEU A 167 -5.52 11.13 5.52
CA LEU A 167 -5.78 10.37 6.73
C LEU A 167 -5.95 11.30 7.95
N PRO A 168 -6.84 10.96 8.91
CA PRO A 168 -7.72 9.78 8.89
C PRO A 168 -8.92 9.87 7.93
N THR A 169 -9.34 11.08 7.53
CA THR A 169 -10.50 11.28 6.63
C THR A 169 -10.26 12.45 5.68
N ASN A 170 -11.15 12.66 4.71
CA ASN A 170 -11.07 13.82 3.81
C ASN A 170 -11.42 15.13 4.52
N GLU A 171 -12.20 15.07 5.61
CA GLU A 171 -12.61 16.21 6.42
C GLU A 171 -11.61 16.54 7.54
N ASP A 172 -10.85 15.55 8.03
CA ASP A 172 -9.76 15.69 9.00
C ASP A 172 -8.45 15.19 8.37
N ARG A 173 -7.74 16.10 7.69
CA ARG A 173 -6.51 15.81 6.94
C ARG A 173 -5.28 16.06 7.81
N GLN A 174 -4.87 15.07 8.58
CA GLN A 174 -3.69 15.17 9.44
C GLN A 174 -2.41 14.69 8.75
N LEU A 175 -2.56 13.85 7.72
CA LEU A 175 -1.48 13.17 7.03
C LEU A 175 -1.84 12.98 5.56
N LEU A 176 -0.90 13.26 4.66
CA LEU A 176 -1.00 12.84 3.28
C LEU A 176 -0.45 11.41 3.18
N PHE A 177 -1.28 10.49 2.70
CA PHE A 177 -0.93 9.10 2.48
C PHE A 177 -0.83 8.83 0.99
N ILE A 178 0.39 8.62 0.49
CA ILE A 178 0.69 8.43 -0.92
C ILE A 178 1.23 7.00 -1.09
N TYR A 179 0.76 6.29 -2.12
CA TYR A 179 1.26 4.96 -2.42
C TYR A 179 1.35 4.71 -3.92
N GLU A 180 2.36 3.94 -4.32
CA GLU A 180 2.53 3.47 -5.69
C GLU A 180 1.45 2.42 -5.95
N SER A 181 0.57 2.68 -6.92
CA SER A 181 -0.61 1.85 -7.22
C SER A 181 -0.33 0.79 -8.29
N ALA A 182 0.78 0.91 -9.02
CA ALA A 182 1.24 -0.10 -9.96
C ALA A 182 1.84 -1.31 -9.25
N GLU A 183 1.74 -2.47 -9.90
CA GLU A 183 2.44 -3.69 -9.50
C GLU A 183 3.97 -3.49 -9.64
N GLY A 184 4.76 -3.97 -8.66
CA GLY A 184 6.22 -3.83 -8.62
C GLY A 184 6.76 -2.49 -8.09
N GLY A 185 5.96 -1.41 -8.12
CA GLY A 185 6.33 -0.09 -7.60
C GLY A 185 7.41 0.62 -8.44
N ALA A 186 7.23 1.93 -8.66
CA ALA A 186 8.18 2.74 -9.44
C ALA A 186 9.44 3.14 -8.64
N GLY A 187 9.44 2.95 -7.32
CA GLY A 187 10.55 3.35 -6.43
C GLY A 187 10.69 4.87 -6.27
N VAL A 188 9.73 5.65 -6.78
CA VAL A 188 9.72 7.11 -6.77
C VAL A 188 9.56 7.64 -5.35
N LEU A 189 8.71 6.99 -4.55
CA LEU A 189 8.46 7.41 -3.17
C LEU A 189 9.69 7.26 -2.27
N ARG A 190 10.57 6.31 -2.58
CA ARG A 190 11.86 6.14 -1.91
C ARG A 190 12.80 7.31 -2.19
N GLN A 191 12.88 7.71 -3.46
CA GLN A 191 13.75 8.81 -3.88
C GLN A 191 13.39 10.12 -3.17
N LEU A 192 12.11 10.36 -2.89
CA LEU A 192 11.67 11.54 -2.14
C LEU A 192 12.26 11.61 -0.73
N VAL A 193 12.57 10.47 -0.12
CA VAL A 193 13.14 10.35 1.23
C VAL A 193 14.68 10.31 1.19
N GLU A 194 15.27 9.73 0.14
CA GLU A 194 16.72 9.50 0.04
C GLU A 194 17.49 10.64 -0.63
N ASP A 195 16.92 11.29 -1.65
CA ASP A 195 17.55 12.41 -2.35
C ASP A 195 17.25 13.73 -1.61
N PRO A 196 18.28 14.44 -1.10
CA PRO A 196 18.10 15.69 -0.37
C PRO A 196 17.37 16.79 -1.14
N SER A 197 17.31 16.71 -2.47
CA SER A 197 16.70 17.72 -3.34
C SER A 197 15.39 17.28 -3.99
N ALA A 198 14.96 16.02 -3.82
CA ALA A 198 13.79 15.49 -4.52
C ALA A 198 12.49 16.21 -4.15
N MET A 199 12.24 16.46 -2.86
CA MET A 199 11.04 17.20 -2.43
C MET A 199 11.04 18.64 -2.97
N ALA A 200 12.22 19.28 -3.04
CA ALA A 200 12.34 20.61 -3.62
C ALA A 200 12.03 20.63 -5.12
N ARG A 201 12.49 19.63 -5.89
CA ARG A 201 12.13 19.50 -7.31
C ARG A 201 10.64 19.27 -7.50
N VAL A 202 10.03 18.38 -6.72
CA VAL A 202 8.58 18.15 -6.73
C VAL A 202 7.81 19.44 -6.40
N ALA A 203 8.24 20.19 -5.39
CA ALA A 203 7.58 21.46 -5.06
C ALA A 203 7.71 22.51 -6.17
N ARG A 204 8.85 22.55 -6.89
CA ARG A 204 9.02 23.41 -8.08
C ARG A 204 8.08 22.99 -9.21
N ALA A 205 7.94 21.70 -9.48
CA ALA A 205 6.99 21.17 -10.44
C ALA A 205 5.54 21.51 -10.03
N ALA A 206 5.20 21.37 -8.74
CA ALA A 206 3.90 21.74 -8.20
C ALA A 206 3.59 23.24 -8.37
N SER A 207 4.59 24.12 -8.16
CA SER A 207 4.44 25.56 -8.43
C SER A 207 4.11 25.82 -9.90
N VAL A 208 4.80 25.17 -10.84
CA VAL A 208 4.52 25.30 -12.27
C VAL A 208 3.11 24.82 -12.63
N ILE A 209 2.70 23.65 -12.10
CA ILE A 209 1.34 23.12 -12.26
C ILE A 209 0.30 24.13 -11.75
N CYS A 210 0.57 24.77 -10.61
CA CYS A 210 -0.31 25.80 -10.02
C CYS A 210 -0.23 27.17 -10.71
N HIS A 211 0.41 27.26 -11.88
CA HIS A 211 0.66 28.50 -12.62
C HIS A 211 1.45 29.54 -11.81
N PHE A 212 2.39 29.12 -10.96
CA PHE A 212 3.32 30.01 -10.26
C PHE A 212 4.72 29.92 -10.84
N ASP A 213 5.44 31.05 -10.85
CA ASP A 213 6.88 31.00 -11.02
C ASP A 213 7.52 30.26 -9.82
N PRO A 214 8.33 29.21 -10.04
CA PRO A 214 8.87 28.38 -8.96
C PRO A 214 9.93 29.07 -8.08
N GLU A 215 10.50 30.20 -8.53
CA GLU A 215 11.47 31.00 -7.76
C GLU A 215 10.79 32.17 -7.04
N THR A 216 9.87 32.89 -7.70
CA THR A 216 9.29 34.13 -7.17
C THR A 216 7.91 33.95 -6.57
N GLY A 217 7.19 32.89 -6.93
CA GLY A 217 5.77 32.69 -6.60
C GLY A 217 4.83 33.65 -7.36
N GLU A 218 5.32 34.35 -8.38
CA GLU A 218 4.48 35.21 -9.22
C GLU A 218 3.42 34.38 -9.93
N ASP A 219 2.18 34.87 -9.93
CA ASP A 219 1.05 34.20 -10.58
C ASP A 219 1.07 34.43 -12.10
N ARG A 220 1.21 33.33 -12.83
CA ARG A 220 1.28 33.24 -14.29
C ARG A 220 0.03 32.65 -14.92
N SER A 221 -1.05 32.45 -14.14
CA SER A 221 -2.31 31.90 -14.68
C SER A 221 -2.84 32.70 -15.88
N SER A 222 -2.60 34.01 -15.91
CA SER A 222 -3.04 34.87 -17.02
C SER A 222 -2.20 34.76 -18.30
N ASP A 223 -1.00 34.18 -18.24
CA ASP A 223 -0.06 34.15 -19.38
C ASP A 223 -0.52 33.18 -20.48
N ASP A 224 -1.23 32.12 -20.10
CA ASP A 224 -1.70 31.06 -21.02
C ASP A 224 -3.11 31.32 -21.57
N GLY A 225 -3.70 32.48 -21.28
CA GLY A 225 -5.06 32.85 -21.72
C GLY A 225 -6.19 32.07 -21.03
N ILE A 226 -5.88 31.34 -19.97
CA ILE A 226 -6.83 30.59 -19.12
C ILE A 226 -6.95 31.32 -17.79
N GLU A 227 -8.09 31.95 -17.50
CA GLU A 227 -8.34 32.58 -16.18
C GLU A 227 -8.53 31.50 -15.10
N CYS A 228 -7.43 30.99 -14.53
CA CYS A 228 -7.44 30.04 -13.42
C CYS A 228 -7.48 30.78 -12.07
N GLU A 229 -8.69 30.99 -11.53
CA GLU A 229 -8.90 31.68 -10.25
C GLU A 229 -8.48 30.79 -9.07
N ALA A 230 -9.26 29.75 -8.74
CA ALA A 230 -8.97 28.83 -7.63
C ALA A 230 -8.25 27.56 -8.09
N ALA A 231 -8.79 26.86 -9.10
CA ALA A 231 -8.20 25.69 -9.73
C ALA A 231 -8.93 25.33 -11.04
N CYS A 232 -8.25 24.61 -11.94
CA CYS A 232 -8.78 24.09 -13.19
C CYS A 232 -8.30 22.65 -13.43
N TYR A 233 -8.82 22.01 -14.48
CA TYR A 233 -8.40 20.65 -14.88
C TYR A 233 -7.00 20.58 -15.49
N ASP A 234 -6.44 21.73 -15.88
CA ASP A 234 -5.04 21.81 -16.33
C ASP A 234 -4.07 22.01 -15.16
N CYS A 235 -4.56 22.21 -13.92
CA CYS A 235 -3.73 22.40 -12.74
C CYS A 235 -3.98 21.44 -11.57
N LEU A 236 -5.14 21.43 -10.91
CA LEU A 236 -5.34 20.67 -9.65
C LEU A 236 -6.61 19.82 -9.64
N LEU A 237 -7.53 20.05 -10.58
CA LEU A 237 -8.78 19.30 -10.62
C LEU A 237 -8.60 18.01 -11.41
N GLU A 238 -8.98 16.89 -10.80
CA GLU A 238 -9.08 15.58 -11.44
C GLU A 238 -10.47 15.00 -11.20
N TYR A 239 -10.89 14.07 -12.05
CA TYR A 239 -12.10 13.30 -11.78
C TYR A 239 -12.01 12.54 -10.44
N GLY A 240 -10.81 12.06 -10.08
CA GLY A 240 -10.58 11.30 -8.85
C GLY A 240 -10.71 12.14 -7.56
N ASN A 241 -10.51 13.46 -7.63
CA ASN A 241 -10.63 14.37 -6.48
C ASN A 241 -11.89 15.24 -6.53
N GLN A 242 -12.90 14.87 -7.32
CA GLN A 242 -14.18 15.60 -7.41
C GLN A 242 -14.84 15.95 -6.06
N PRO A 243 -14.83 15.07 -5.04
CA PRO A 243 -15.34 15.42 -3.70
C PRO A 243 -14.61 16.59 -3.04
N ASP A 244 -13.37 16.87 -3.46
CA ASP A 244 -12.49 17.87 -2.87
C ASP A 244 -12.52 19.19 -3.65
N HIS A 245 -13.18 19.27 -4.82
CA HIS A 245 -13.16 20.45 -5.70
C HIS A 245 -13.54 21.75 -5.00
N ASN A 246 -14.47 21.71 -4.04
CA ASN A 246 -14.89 22.89 -3.28
C ASN A 246 -13.85 23.39 -2.26
N TYR A 247 -12.81 22.61 -1.98
CA TYR A 247 -11.75 22.93 -1.02
C TYR A 247 -10.41 23.24 -1.70
N ILE A 248 -10.27 22.94 -3.00
CA ILE A 248 -9.02 23.12 -3.74
C ILE A 248 -8.90 24.57 -4.21
N ASP A 249 -7.82 25.23 -3.81
CA ASP A 249 -7.44 26.58 -4.18
C ASP A 249 -5.90 26.69 -4.21
N ARG A 250 -5.35 26.87 -5.41
CA ARG A 250 -3.91 26.96 -5.66
C ARG A 250 -3.25 28.14 -4.93
N SER A 251 -3.97 29.23 -4.72
CA SER A 251 -3.42 30.45 -4.10
C SER A 251 -3.06 30.23 -2.63
N LEU A 252 -3.78 29.35 -1.94
CA LEU A 252 -3.60 29.05 -0.51
C LEU A 252 -2.31 28.29 -0.21
N ILE A 253 -1.74 27.59 -1.20
CA ILE A 253 -0.55 26.75 -1.02
C ILE A 253 0.72 27.36 -1.58
N LYS A 254 0.64 28.54 -2.21
CA LYS A 254 1.79 29.21 -2.85
C LYS A 254 3.00 29.33 -1.91
N ASP A 255 2.83 29.94 -0.75
CA ASP A 255 3.95 30.19 0.17
C ASP A 255 4.54 28.88 0.73
N LEU A 256 3.69 27.86 0.91
CA LEU A 256 4.11 26.52 1.30
C LEU A 256 4.93 25.85 0.19
N LEU A 257 4.50 25.95 -1.07
CA LEU A 257 5.23 25.42 -2.23
C LEU A 257 6.59 26.12 -2.41
N ILE A 258 6.66 27.44 -2.23
CA ILE A 258 7.92 28.20 -2.27
C ILE A 258 8.85 27.80 -1.12
N SER A 259 8.31 27.56 0.07
CA SER A 259 9.11 27.07 1.20
C SER A 259 9.67 25.67 0.92
N LEU A 260 8.84 24.77 0.36
CA LEU A 260 9.25 23.43 -0.02
C LEU A 260 10.25 23.44 -1.19
N SER A 261 10.11 24.35 -2.17
CA SER A 261 10.99 24.44 -3.35
C SER A 261 12.43 24.84 -3.03
N SER A 262 12.62 25.41 -1.84
CA SER A 262 13.92 25.83 -1.28
C SER A 262 14.40 24.92 -0.15
N SER A 263 13.63 23.88 0.17
CA SER A 263 13.92 22.97 1.28
C SER A 263 14.96 21.90 0.94
N ARG A 264 15.44 21.21 1.98
CA ARG A 264 16.30 20.04 1.88
C ARG A 264 15.71 18.88 2.67
N THR A 265 15.72 17.69 2.08
CA THR A 265 15.33 16.44 2.75
C THR A 265 16.54 15.83 3.47
N GLU A 266 16.34 15.43 4.72
CA GLU A 266 17.35 14.76 5.54
C GLU A 266 16.81 13.41 6.02
N SER A 267 17.39 12.32 5.50
CA SER A 267 17.05 10.96 5.93
C SER A 267 17.75 10.60 7.24
N SER A 268 17.02 9.97 8.16
CA SER A 268 17.62 9.41 9.36
C SER A 268 18.35 8.11 9.02
N SER A 269 19.65 8.05 9.26
CA SER A 269 20.54 6.93 8.94
C SER A 269 20.33 5.64 9.75
N ASN A 270 19.28 5.55 10.58
CA ASN A 270 19.16 4.55 11.65
C ASN A 270 18.05 3.50 11.47
N SER A 271 17.35 3.48 10.34
CA SER A 271 16.40 2.40 10.03
C SER A 271 17.06 1.41 9.08
N SER A 272 17.38 0.19 9.53
CA SER A 272 17.74 -0.93 8.66
C SER A 272 16.61 -1.15 7.68
N SER A 273 16.83 -0.75 6.43
CA SER A 273 15.77 -0.75 5.45
C SER A 273 15.58 -2.11 4.81
N ARG A 274 14.44 -2.33 4.14
CA ARG A 274 14.19 -3.53 3.33
C ARG A 274 15.33 -3.88 2.37
N VAL A 275 15.96 -2.85 1.78
CA VAL A 275 17.05 -2.99 0.83
C VAL A 275 18.33 -3.38 1.54
N ASP A 276 18.63 -2.75 2.68
CA ASP A 276 19.80 -3.13 3.48
C ASP A 276 19.68 -4.58 3.96
N HIS A 277 18.45 -5.01 4.30
CA HIS A 277 18.14 -6.39 4.64
C HIS A 277 18.25 -7.32 3.43
N LEU A 278 17.74 -6.92 2.27
CA LEU A 278 17.93 -7.65 1.02
C LEU A 278 19.42 -7.86 0.73
N ASP A 279 20.22 -6.79 0.80
CA ASP A 279 21.67 -6.83 0.55
C ASP A 279 22.39 -7.74 1.56
N GLU A 280 21.99 -7.71 2.83
CA GLU A 280 22.52 -8.61 3.85
C GLU A 280 22.17 -10.08 3.56
N MET A 281 20.92 -10.37 3.24
CA MET A 281 20.48 -11.71 2.86
C MET A 281 21.17 -12.18 1.57
N MET A 282 21.31 -11.31 0.57
CA MET A 282 22.04 -11.60 -0.66
C MET A 282 23.50 -11.94 -0.37
N ARG A 283 24.18 -11.27 0.57
CA ARG A 283 25.56 -11.63 0.93
C ARG A 283 25.67 -13.05 1.51
N GLN A 284 24.60 -13.57 2.08
CA GLN A 284 24.54 -14.89 2.72
C GLN A 284 24.08 -16.02 1.77
N CYS A 285 23.58 -15.70 0.56
CA CYS A 285 23.19 -16.72 -0.43
C CYS A 285 24.41 -17.46 -1.00
N ASP A 286 24.31 -18.79 -1.09
CA ASP A 286 25.35 -19.68 -1.61
C ASP A 286 25.28 -19.85 -3.13
N THR A 287 24.07 -19.71 -3.72
CA THR A 287 23.85 -19.88 -5.16
C THR A 287 23.22 -18.66 -5.85
N GLU A 288 23.43 -18.54 -7.17
CA GLU A 288 22.73 -17.55 -8.01
C GLU A 288 21.22 -17.78 -8.07
N LEU A 289 20.78 -19.03 -7.87
CA LEU A 289 19.36 -19.36 -7.87
C LEU A 289 18.65 -18.79 -6.63
N GLU A 290 19.27 -18.91 -5.46
CA GLU A 290 18.81 -18.26 -4.22
C GLU A 290 18.74 -16.74 -4.38
N ARG A 291 19.76 -16.12 -4.98
CA ARG A 291 19.77 -14.67 -5.27
C ARG A 291 18.61 -14.27 -6.17
N LYS A 292 18.35 -15.04 -7.22
CA LYS A 292 17.24 -14.81 -8.15
C LYS A 292 15.88 -14.93 -7.46
N TRP A 293 15.71 -15.95 -6.59
CA TRP A 293 14.46 -16.11 -5.84
C TRP A 293 14.24 -14.95 -4.87
N LEU A 294 15.29 -14.53 -4.16
CA LEU A 294 15.21 -13.43 -3.21
C LEU A 294 14.91 -12.09 -3.89
N GLN A 295 15.52 -11.85 -5.05
CA GLN A 295 15.21 -10.68 -5.89
C GLN A 295 13.75 -10.70 -6.35
N LEU A 296 13.23 -11.87 -6.78
CA LEU A 296 11.82 -12.01 -7.15
C LEU A 296 10.87 -11.67 -5.98
N VAL A 297 11.15 -12.18 -4.78
CA VAL A 297 10.38 -11.87 -3.57
C VAL A 297 10.41 -10.38 -3.27
N TYR A 298 11.57 -9.76 -3.44
CA TYR A 298 11.72 -8.33 -3.25
C TYR A 298 10.92 -7.50 -4.28
N ASP A 299 11.10 -7.77 -5.57
CA ASP A 299 10.45 -7.06 -6.68
C ASP A 299 8.93 -7.24 -6.68
N SER A 300 8.45 -8.39 -6.21
CA SER A 300 7.02 -8.68 -6.04
C SER A 300 6.42 -8.06 -4.77
N ASN A 301 7.18 -7.25 -4.04
CA ASN A 301 6.77 -6.60 -2.79
C ASN A 301 6.26 -7.58 -1.71
N ARG A 302 6.85 -8.78 -1.65
CA ARG A 302 6.49 -9.83 -0.69
C ARG A 302 7.32 -9.78 0.59
N ALA A 303 6.87 -10.38 1.69
CA ALA A 303 7.66 -10.45 2.91
C ALA A 303 9.04 -11.10 2.64
N LEU A 304 10.13 -10.46 3.07
CA LEU A 304 11.47 -11.05 2.95
C LEU A 304 11.70 -12.04 4.11
N PRO A 305 12.54 -13.07 3.90
CA PRO A 305 12.91 -13.99 4.96
C PRO A 305 13.67 -13.28 6.08
N THR A 306 13.55 -13.76 7.30
CA THR A 306 14.23 -13.19 8.47
C THR A 306 15.72 -13.55 8.46
N HIS A 307 16.06 -14.75 7.98
CA HIS A 307 17.41 -15.26 7.93
C HIS A 307 17.66 -16.00 6.60
N ALA A 308 18.89 -15.97 6.13
CA ALA A 308 19.40 -16.86 5.10
C ALA A 308 20.34 -17.89 5.75
N GLN A 309 20.39 -19.11 5.19
CA GLN A 309 21.32 -20.17 5.59
C GLN A 309 21.33 -20.44 7.11
N HIS A 310 20.17 -20.34 7.78
CA HIS A 310 20.03 -20.47 9.23
C HIS A 310 19.98 -21.93 9.67
N LEU A 311 20.85 -22.35 10.59
CA LEU A 311 20.81 -23.70 11.15
C LEU A 311 19.68 -23.85 12.17
N ILE A 312 18.71 -24.71 11.86
CA ILE A 312 17.65 -25.09 12.80
C ILE A 312 18.16 -26.26 13.64
N ASP A 313 18.79 -25.96 14.78
CA ASP A 313 19.46 -26.97 15.63
C ASP A 313 18.54 -28.15 15.99
N SER A 314 17.27 -27.90 16.29
CA SER A 314 16.30 -28.93 16.66
C SER A 314 16.02 -29.93 15.55
N CYS A 315 16.20 -29.52 14.30
CA CYS A 315 15.89 -30.32 13.11
C CYS A 315 17.16 -30.73 12.36
N VAL A 316 18.34 -30.25 12.78
CA VAL A 316 19.65 -30.48 12.14
C VAL A 316 19.57 -30.30 10.62
N THR A 317 19.02 -29.14 10.22
CA THR A 317 18.88 -28.77 8.82
C THR A 317 19.10 -27.27 8.66
N ARG A 318 19.59 -26.88 7.49
CA ARG A 318 19.86 -25.49 7.13
C ARG A 318 19.05 -25.19 5.87
N PRO A 319 17.85 -24.60 5.99
CA PRO A 319 17.15 -24.07 4.83
C PRO A 319 17.90 -22.89 4.22
N ASP A 320 17.68 -22.68 2.93
CA ASP A 320 18.21 -21.51 2.22
C ASP A 320 17.68 -20.22 2.82
N PHE A 321 16.39 -20.20 3.18
CA PHE A 321 15.76 -19.07 3.86
C PHE A 321 14.83 -19.51 4.99
N PHE A 322 14.72 -18.68 6.03
CA PHE A 322 13.88 -18.94 7.19
C PHE A 322 13.06 -17.72 7.61
N TYR A 323 11.74 -17.92 7.73
CA TYR A 323 10.79 -16.95 8.27
C TYR A 323 10.51 -17.31 9.72
N GLN A 324 11.23 -16.66 10.65
CA GLN A 324 11.20 -17.04 12.07
C GLN A 324 9.80 -16.86 12.68
N ASP A 325 9.15 -15.73 12.40
CA ASP A 325 7.84 -15.39 12.97
C ASP A 325 6.72 -16.32 12.45
N LYS A 326 6.89 -16.84 11.23
CA LYS A 326 5.95 -17.78 10.58
C LYS A 326 6.32 -19.24 10.83
N ARG A 327 7.50 -19.48 11.44
CA ARG A 327 8.13 -20.79 11.57
C ARG A 327 8.11 -21.55 10.23
N THR A 328 8.65 -20.93 9.18
CA THR A 328 8.68 -21.53 7.84
C THR A 328 10.11 -21.62 7.32
N ALA A 329 10.51 -22.81 6.92
CA ALA A 329 11.76 -23.11 6.23
C ALA A 329 11.52 -23.18 4.71
N VAL A 330 12.36 -22.50 3.93
CA VAL A 330 12.28 -22.42 2.47
C VAL A 330 13.55 -22.97 1.85
N TYR A 331 13.39 -23.85 0.86
CA TYR A 331 14.47 -24.47 0.09
C TYR A 331 14.32 -24.16 -1.40
N ILE A 332 15.41 -23.82 -2.08
CA ILE A 332 15.47 -23.44 -3.48
C ILE A 332 16.28 -24.51 -4.24
N ASP A 333 15.56 -25.45 -4.84
CA ASP A 333 16.18 -26.62 -5.47
C ASP A 333 16.62 -26.29 -6.90
N GLY A 334 17.93 -26.32 -7.13
CA GLY A 334 18.54 -26.17 -8.45
C GLY A 334 18.55 -27.45 -9.31
N PRO A 335 18.97 -27.37 -10.59
CA PRO A 335 18.94 -28.48 -11.55
C PRO A 335 19.73 -29.73 -11.13
N VAL A 336 20.68 -29.60 -10.21
CA VAL A 336 21.47 -30.73 -9.68
C VAL A 336 20.59 -31.65 -8.82
N HIS A 337 19.55 -31.10 -8.19
CA HIS A 337 18.58 -31.86 -7.39
C HIS A 337 17.64 -32.74 -8.24
N ASP A 338 17.59 -32.57 -9.57
CA ASP A 338 16.82 -33.46 -10.47
C ASP A 338 17.49 -34.84 -10.64
N GLN A 339 18.78 -34.96 -10.34
CA GLN A 339 19.60 -36.16 -10.61
C GLN A 339 20.00 -36.90 -9.33
N ASP A 340 19.87 -36.27 -8.16
CA ASP A 340 20.23 -36.87 -6.88
C ASP A 340 19.06 -37.69 -6.31
N ASP A 341 19.33 -38.95 -5.96
CA ASP A 341 18.38 -39.88 -5.30
C ASP A 341 18.30 -39.59 -3.78
N THR A 342 18.18 -38.32 -3.40
CA THR A 342 18.18 -37.80 -2.02
C THR A 342 16.79 -37.83 -1.36
N ALA A 343 15.79 -38.43 -2.01
CA ALA A 343 14.40 -38.47 -1.56
C ALA A 343 14.20 -39.06 -0.15
N THR A 344 15.13 -39.88 0.34
CA THR A 344 15.04 -40.49 1.68
C THR A 344 15.48 -39.52 2.78
N ASP A 345 16.54 -38.74 2.54
CA ASP A 345 17.08 -37.78 3.51
C ASP A 345 16.18 -36.55 3.61
N ASP A 346 15.64 -36.10 2.48
CA ASP A 346 14.65 -35.01 2.41
C ASP A 346 13.41 -35.33 3.24
N ARG A 347 12.87 -36.55 3.11
CA ARG A 347 11.69 -36.97 3.86
C ARG A 347 11.93 -36.97 5.37
N GLN A 348 13.14 -37.35 5.80
CA GLN A 348 13.51 -37.28 7.22
C GLN A 348 13.68 -35.84 7.71
N ILE A 349 14.10 -34.91 6.86
CA ILE A 349 14.14 -33.48 7.18
C ILE A 349 12.72 -32.94 7.32
N GLU A 350 11.83 -33.26 6.38
CA GLU A 350 10.42 -32.87 6.41
C GLU A 350 9.70 -33.37 7.68
N ASP A 351 9.88 -34.64 8.04
CA ASP A 351 9.28 -35.22 9.25
C ASP A 351 9.77 -34.52 10.52
N ARG A 352 11.07 -34.17 10.58
CA ARG A 352 11.67 -33.43 11.71
C ARG A 352 11.13 -32.01 11.80
N LEU A 353 11.00 -31.30 10.69
CA LEU A 353 10.46 -29.95 10.64
C LEU A 353 8.99 -29.94 11.06
N SER A 354 8.18 -30.86 10.50
CA SER A 354 6.77 -31.02 10.85
C SER A 354 6.58 -31.33 12.34
N SER A 355 7.39 -32.23 12.90
CA SER A 355 7.37 -32.55 14.34
C SER A 355 7.74 -31.37 15.23
N ALA A 356 8.57 -30.44 14.74
CA ALA A 356 8.92 -29.20 15.44
C ALA A 356 7.88 -28.08 15.27
N GLY A 357 6.82 -28.32 14.48
CA GLY A 357 5.82 -27.32 14.11
C GLY A 357 6.37 -26.25 13.17
N ILE A 358 7.34 -26.62 12.33
CA ILE A 358 7.94 -25.75 11.32
C ILE A 358 7.38 -26.16 9.96
N MET A 359 6.80 -25.22 9.24
CA MET A 359 6.33 -25.44 7.89
C MET A 359 7.50 -25.51 6.92
N PHE A 360 7.39 -26.38 5.92
CA PHE A 360 8.40 -26.60 4.90
C PHE A 360 7.83 -26.23 3.53
N ILE A 361 8.57 -25.42 2.76
CA ILE A 361 8.21 -25.04 1.39
C ILE A 361 9.46 -25.16 0.51
N ARG A 362 9.30 -25.79 -0.65
CA ARG A 362 10.37 -26.02 -1.62
C ARG A 362 10.04 -25.32 -2.93
N PHE A 363 10.98 -24.62 -3.54
CA PHE A 363 10.84 -23.98 -4.85
C PHE A 363 11.76 -24.67 -5.84
N HIS A 364 11.19 -25.35 -6.83
CA HIS A 364 12.00 -26.00 -7.85
C HIS A 364 12.37 -25.01 -8.96
N HIS A 365 13.60 -25.09 -9.50
CA HIS A 365 14.09 -24.10 -10.48
C HIS A 365 13.25 -23.98 -11.78
N SER A 366 12.49 -25.03 -12.14
CA SER A 366 11.64 -25.06 -13.33
C SER A 366 10.15 -24.75 -13.05
N GLU A 367 9.79 -24.52 -11.78
CA GLU A 367 8.43 -24.12 -11.39
C GLU A 367 8.17 -22.63 -11.64
N ASP A 368 6.90 -22.29 -11.76
CA ASP A 368 6.46 -20.90 -11.64
C ASP A 368 6.49 -20.47 -10.17
N TRP A 369 7.57 -19.80 -9.77
CA TRP A 369 7.75 -19.30 -8.41
C TRP A 369 6.68 -18.30 -8.00
N ASN A 370 6.14 -17.49 -8.93
CA ASN A 370 5.10 -16.53 -8.60
C ASN A 370 3.78 -17.23 -8.24
N ALA A 371 3.40 -18.24 -9.01
CA ALA A 371 2.24 -19.08 -8.69
C ALA A 371 2.41 -19.71 -7.29
N LYS A 372 3.60 -20.26 -7.00
CA LYS A 372 3.87 -20.90 -5.71
C LYS A 372 3.89 -19.92 -4.54
N LEU A 373 4.43 -18.71 -4.71
CA LEU A 373 4.35 -17.66 -3.69
C LEU A 373 2.90 -17.27 -3.38
N ASN A 374 2.02 -17.28 -4.40
CA ASN A 374 0.60 -16.99 -4.25
C ASN A 374 -0.19 -18.09 -3.51
N ASP A 375 0.30 -19.33 -3.48
CA ASP A 375 -0.31 -20.41 -2.70
C ASP A 375 -0.11 -20.23 -1.19
N PHE A 376 0.85 -19.40 -0.77
CA PHE A 376 1.20 -19.17 0.64
C PHE A 376 1.20 -17.68 1.05
N PRO A 377 0.06 -16.97 0.90
CA PRO A 377 -0.02 -15.54 1.17
C PRO A 377 0.15 -15.19 2.66
N ASP A 378 -0.09 -16.14 3.57
CA ASP A 378 0.08 -15.93 5.02
C ASP A 378 1.57 -15.88 5.45
N ILE A 379 2.46 -16.38 4.59
CA ILE A 379 3.90 -16.45 4.81
C ILE A 379 4.59 -15.35 4.03
N PHE A 380 4.35 -15.28 2.71
CA PHE A 380 5.03 -14.36 1.82
C PHE A 380 4.28 -13.02 1.64
N GLY A 381 3.07 -12.88 2.18
CA GLY A 381 2.19 -11.76 1.82
C GLY A 381 1.46 -12.02 0.51
N ALA A 382 0.37 -11.28 0.29
CA ALA A 382 -0.28 -11.28 -1.02
C ALA A 382 0.67 -10.65 -2.04
N GLY A 383 0.75 -11.22 -3.25
CA GLY A 383 1.50 -10.60 -4.33
C GLY A 383 0.85 -9.26 -4.67
N GLY A 384 1.67 -8.24 -4.91
CA GLY A 384 1.22 -6.92 -5.36
C GLY A 384 0.63 -6.93 -6.75
#